data_AF-A0A6V7LJK8-F1
#
_entry.id   AF-A0A6V7LJK8-F1
#
_cell.length_a   1.000
_cell.length_b   1.000
_cell.length_c   1.000
_cell.angle_alpha   90.00
_cell.angle_beta   90.00
_cell.angle_gamma   90.00
#
_symmetry.space_group_name_H-M   'P 1'
#
loop_
_entity.id
_entity.type
_entity.pdbx_description
1 polymer ?
#
loop_
_entity_poly.entity_id
_entity_poly.type
_entity_poly.pdbx_seq_one_letter_code
_entity_poly.pdbx_strand_id
1 'polypeptide(L)'
;YKSLFDQRELQEIEKEAVEPEIELPSLLLDNNWGVPLVTHTQSQKFKIFELEKQLILSYDPKDIRNLLISMDRNNPMNPPWRVCSRWELPIPLQSVVMSLQRGLHQDFSYILLAKSRELVIAKDFNGARILLSALEEDSKREKGAQSPMSPIWKLLKLISWEFILVNIWDYLNQPPPGQLSELETNKLVEDCKACLSCIQLSDQ
;
A
#
# COMPACT_ATOMS: atom_id res chain seq x y z
N TYR A 1 -27.11 36.45 3.40
CA TYR A 1 -26.07 36.41 4.44
C TYR A 1 -25.58 37.80 4.82
N LYS A 2 -25.00 38.60 3.91
CA LYS A 2 -24.44 39.93 4.25
C LYS A 2 -25.42 41.03 4.73
N SER A 3 -26.74 40.82 4.64
CA SER A 3 -27.75 41.79 5.11
C SER A 3 -28.37 41.44 6.48
N LEU A 4 -27.97 40.32 7.07
CA LEU A 4 -28.54 39.79 8.32
C LEU A 4 -27.66 40.09 9.54
N PHE A 5 -26.41 40.51 9.32
CA PHE A 5 -25.41 40.69 10.36
C PHE A 5 -24.87 42.11 10.32
N ASP A 6 -24.67 42.69 11.48
CA ASP A 6 -24.04 43.98 11.61
C ASP A 6 -22.55 43.88 11.25
N GLN A 7 -21.91 44.99 10.85
CA GLN A 7 -20.55 44.93 10.32
C GLN A 7 -19.51 44.42 11.34
N ARG A 8 -19.80 44.51 12.63
CA ARG A 8 -18.98 43.95 13.72
C ARG A 8 -19.17 42.45 13.87
N GLU A 9 -20.40 41.95 13.73
CA GLU A 9 -20.73 40.53 13.81
C GLU A 9 -20.11 39.78 12.63
N LEU A 10 -20.08 40.38 11.44
CA LEU A 10 -19.38 39.85 10.27
C LEU A 10 -17.86 39.69 10.51
N GLN A 11 -17.24 40.64 11.21
CA GLN A 11 -15.81 40.57 11.55
C GLN A 11 -15.52 39.49 12.60
N GLU A 12 -16.41 39.28 13.57
CA GLU A 12 -16.28 38.20 14.55
C GLU A 12 -16.45 36.83 13.92
N ILE A 13 -17.42 36.68 13.00
CA ILE A 13 -17.60 35.44 12.24
C ILE A 13 -16.40 35.16 11.35
N GLU A 14 -15.83 36.17 10.68
CA GLU A 14 -14.63 36.01 9.86
C GLU A 14 -13.41 35.63 10.72
N LYS A 15 -13.30 36.19 11.92
CA LYS A 15 -12.22 35.85 12.87
C LYS A 15 -12.35 34.43 13.44
N GLU A 16 -13.56 33.96 13.69
CA GLU A 16 -13.83 32.61 14.20
C GLU A 16 -13.78 31.55 13.09
N ALA A 17 -14.10 31.93 11.84
CA ALA A 17 -14.00 31.06 10.67
C ALA A 17 -12.55 30.80 10.25
N VAL A 18 -11.60 31.64 10.69
CA VAL A 18 -10.17 31.36 10.59
C VAL A 18 -9.82 30.35 11.67
N GLU A 19 -9.86 29.07 11.31
CA GLU A 19 -9.31 28.02 12.17
C GLU A 19 -7.86 28.37 12.50
N PRO A 20 -7.46 28.35 13.79
CA PRO A 20 -6.09 28.63 14.15
C PRO A 20 -5.19 27.60 13.47
N GLU A 21 -4.23 28.08 12.68
CA GLU A 21 -3.20 27.23 12.07
C GLU A 21 -2.29 26.72 13.21
N ILE A 22 -2.67 25.58 13.80
CA ILE A 22 -1.88 24.92 14.84
C ILE A 22 -0.74 24.20 14.11
N GLU A 23 0.42 24.85 14.04
CA GLU A 23 1.65 24.20 13.58
C GLU A 23 2.04 23.08 14.55
N LEU A 24 2.03 21.84 14.08
CA LEU A 24 2.43 20.69 14.89
C LEU A 24 3.94 20.79 15.18
N PRO A 25 4.39 20.75 16.46
CA PRO A 25 5.81 20.81 16.78
C PRO A 25 6.60 19.70 16.10
N SER A 26 7.76 20.03 15.52
CA SER A 26 8.64 19.09 14.81
C SER A 26 9.10 17.90 15.67
N LEU A 27 9.18 18.07 16.98
CA LEU A 27 9.46 17.01 17.96
C LEU A 27 8.40 15.88 17.96
N LEU A 28 7.17 16.15 17.52
CA LEU A 28 6.13 15.12 17.36
C LEU A 28 6.22 14.40 16.01
N LEU A 29 6.95 14.96 15.05
CA LEU A 29 7.16 14.40 13.72
C LEU A 29 8.42 13.52 13.66
N ASP A 30 9.46 13.88 14.42
CA ASP A 30 10.74 13.19 14.43
C ASP A 30 10.95 12.35 15.70
N ASN A 31 11.33 11.08 15.53
CA ASN A 31 11.71 10.18 16.63
C ASN A 31 13.11 10.48 17.21
N ASN A 32 13.71 11.62 16.87
CA ASN A 32 15.01 12.05 17.37
C ASN A 32 14.84 12.80 18.69
N TRP A 33 14.53 12.07 19.76
CA TRP A 33 14.31 12.61 21.11
C TRP A 33 15.56 13.26 21.76
N GLY A 34 16.65 13.48 21.02
CA GLY A 34 17.90 14.04 21.53
C GLY A 34 18.61 13.16 22.56
N VAL A 35 18.10 11.97 22.85
CA VAL A 35 18.71 10.99 23.75
C VAL A 35 19.55 10.04 22.90
N PRO A 36 20.90 10.13 22.93
CA PRO A 36 21.73 9.15 22.25
C PRO A 36 21.45 7.77 22.85
N LEU A 37 21.15 6.78 22.01
CA LEU A 37 21.05 5.40 22.46
C LEU A 37 22.35 5.05 23.17
N VAL A 38 22.23 4.65 24.45
CA VAL A 38 23.35 4.26 25.30
C VAL A 38 24.24 3.28 24.54
N THR A 39 25.49 3.67 24.29
CA THR A 39 26.44 2.99 23.39
C THR A 39 26.71 1.53 23.76
N HIS A 40 26.39 1.12 24.98
CA HIS A 40 26.55 -0.24 25.49
C HIS A 40 25.47 -1.24 25.04
N THR A 41 24.36 -0.79 24.43
CA THR A 41 23.26 -1.67 23.98
C THR A 41 23.15 -1.78 22.46
N GLN A 42 24.20 -1.50 21.68
CA GLN A 42 24.22 -1.78 20.23
C GLN A 42 24.29 -3.30 19.95
N SER A 43 23.26 -4.03 20.37
CA SER A 43 23.09 -5.42 19.98
C SER A 43 22.57 -5.47 18.54
N GLN A 44 22.98 -6.49 17.80
CA GLN A 44 22.46 -6.80 16.46
C GLN A 44 20.91 -6.79 16.40
N LYS A 45 20.26 -7.09 17.54
CA LYS A 45 18.80 -7.04 17.69
C LYS A 45 18.22 -5.63 17.51
N PHE A 46 18.87 -4.57 18.00
CA PHE A 46 18.39 -3.20 17.80
C PHE A 46 18.49 -2.78 16.33
N LYS A 47 19.57 -3.19 15.65
CA LYS A 47 19.72 -2.92 14.23
C LYS A 47 18.64 -3.62 13.39
N ILE A 48 18.29 -4.85 13.75
CA ILE A 48 17.18 -5.59 13.13
C ILE A 48 15.85 -4.88 13.41
N PHE A 49 15.60 -4.49 14.66
CA PHE A 49 14.39 -3.77 15.04
C PHE A 49 14.23 -2.43 14.32
N GLU A 50 15.32 -1.68 14.13
CA GLU A 50 15.29 -0.43 13.37
C GLU A 50 14.95 -0.68 11.89
N LEU A 51 15.53 -1.73 11.27
CA LEU A 51 15.19 -2.14 9.91
C LEU A 51 13.72 -2.57 9.79
N GLU A 52 13.21 -3.31 10.77
CA GLU A 52 11.81 -3.73 10.86
C GLU A 52 10.87 -2.51 10.97
N LYS A 53 11.21 -1.54 11.82
CA LYS A 53 10.47 -0.29 11.97
C LYS A 53 10.47 0.52 10.67
N GLN A 54 11.62 0.66 10.02
CA GLN A 54 11.73 1.36 8.74
C GLN A 54 10.92 0.67 7.65
N LEU A 55 10.88 -0.66 7.63
CA LEU A 55 10.04 -1.43 6.70
C LEU A 55 8.54 -1.17 6.93
N ILE A 56 8.12 -1.06 8.19
CA ILE A 56 6.71 -0.74 8.52
C ILE A 56 6.36 0.66 8.02
N LEU A 57 7.23 1.65 8.22
CA LEU A 57 6.97 3.05 7.88
C LEU A 57 7.15 3.38 6.39
N SER A 58 7.97 2.62 5.66
CA SER A 58 8.23 2.88 4.24
C SER A 58 7.09 2.39 3.35
N TYR A 59 6.73 3.21 2.36
CA TYR A 59 5.75 2.91 1.32
C TYR A 59 6.33 3.03 -0.10
N ASP A 60 7.64 3.29 -0.24
CA ASP A 60 8.29 3.30 -1.55
C ASP A 60 8.76 1.88 -1.92
N PRO A 61 8.35 1.32 -3.07
CA PRO A 61 8.76 -0.02 -3.50
C PRO A 61 10.28 -0.22 -3.54
N LYS A 62 11.06 0.80 -3.92
CA LYS A 62 12.52 0.69 -4.02
C LYS A 62 13.16 0.63 -2.64
N ASP A 63 12.71 1.48 -1.72
CA ASP A 63 13.16 1.46 -0.33
C ASP A 63 12.79 0.14 0.35
N ILE A 64 11.57 -0.35 0.17
CA ILE A 64 11.14 -1.67 0.68
C ILE A 64 12.08 -2.77 0.18
N ARG A 65 12.43 -2.76 -1.11
CA ARG A 65 13.37 -3.74 -1.68
C ARG A 65 14.76 -3.66 -1.05
N ASN A 66 15.30 -2.45 -0.89
CA ASN A 66 16.61 -2.23 -0.26
C ASN A 66 16.63 -2.66 1.21
N LEU A 67 15.54 -2.40 1.94
CA LEU A 67 15.35 -2.83 3.32
C LEU A 67 15.28 -4.35 3.41
N LEU A 68 14.58 -5.03 2.49
CA LEU A 68 14.52 -6.49 2.45
C LEU A 68 15.88 -7.12 2.17
N ILE A 69 16.65 -6.59 1.21
CA ILE A 69 18.03 -7.03 0.97
C ILE A 69 18.90 -6.84 2.22
N SER A 70 18.71 -5.73 2.93
CA SER A 70 19.45 -5.44 4.15
C SER A 70 19.03 -6.38 5.30
N MET A 71 17.76 -6.74 5.41
CA MET A 71 17.29 -7.70 6.40
C MET A 71 17.76 -9.12 6.12
N ASP A 72 17.70 -9.59 4.87
CA ASP A 72 18.17 -10.93 4.49
C ASP A 72 19.65 -11.14 4.87
N ARG A 73 20.48 -10.10 4.69
CA ARG A 73 21.89 -10.09 5.12
C ARG A 73 22.09 -10.15 6.64
N ASN A 74 21.19 -9.57 7.42
CA ASN A 74 21.33 -9.45 8.88
C ASN A 74 20.55 -10.54 9.66
N ASN A 75 19.55 -11.17 9.04
CA ASN A 75 18.65 -12.13 9.69
C ASN A 75 17.99 -13.12 8.68
N PRO A 76 18.73 -14.10 8.16
CA PRO A 76 18.22 -15.03 7.13
C PRO A 76 17.20 -16.06 7.65
N MET A 77 17.03 -16.20 8.97
CA MET A 77 16.18 -17.24 9.56
C MET A 77 14.72 -16.84 9.74
N ASN A 78 14.43 -15.54 9.90
CA ASN A 78 13.06 -15.08 10.11
C ASN A 78 12.53 -14.38 8.85
N PRO A 79 11.38 -14.82 8.33
CA PRO A 79 10.78 -14.17 7.19
C PRO A 79 10.31 -12.74 7.53
N PRO A 80 10.66 -11.72 6.74
CA PRO A 80 10.37 -10.31 7.03
C PRO A 80 8.88 -9.98 7.06
N TRP A 81 8.02 -10.84 6.49
CA TRP A 81 6.57 -10.64 6.55
C TRP A 81 5.93 -10.97 7.91
N ARG A 82 6.63 -11.66 8.82
CA ARG A 82 6.14 -11.92 10.20
C ARG A 82 6.31 -10.73 11.15
N VAL A 83 6.94 -9.67 10.69
CA VAL A 83 7.26 -8.47 11.50
C VAL A 83 6.00 -7.70 11.91
N CYS A 84 4.94 -7.74 11.09
CA CYS A 84 3.69 -7.04 11.38
C CYS A 84 2.50 -8.00 11.36
N SER A 85 1.78 -8.14 12.47
CA SER A 85 0.55 -8.92 12.56
C SER A 85 -0.61 -8.33 11.76
N ARG A 86 -0.52 -7.07 11.33
CA ARG A 86 -1.55 -6.44 10.48
C ARG A 86 -1.45 -6.83 9.01
N TRP A 87 -0.33 -7.43 8.58
CA TRP A 87 -0.09 -7.84 7.21
C TRP A 87 -0.67 -9.21 6.90
N GLU A 88 -1.97 -9.36 7.14
CA GLU A 88 -2.70 -10.59 6.83
C GLU A 88 -3.28 -10.54 5.42
N LEU A 89 -2.86 -11.50 4.59
CA LEU A 89 -3.41 -11.69 3.25
C LEU A 89 -4.58 -12.68 3.29
N PRO A 90 -5.61 -12.52 2.45
CA PRO A 90 -6.64 -13.54 2.24
C PRO A 90 -6.00 -14.84 1.77
N ILE A 91 -6.57 -15.97 2.21
CA ILE A 91 -6.05 -17.33 1.91
C ILE A 91 -5.69 -17.54 0.43
N PRO A 92 -6.49 -17.10 -0.56
CA PRO A 92 -6.14 -17.27 -1.98
C PRO A 92 -4.86 -16.53 -2.38
N LEU A 93 -4.67 -15.29 -1.92
CA LEU A 93 -3.46 -14.50 -2.20
C LEU A 93 -2.25 -15.11 -1.49
N GLN A 94 -2.42 -15.45 -0.21
CA GLN A 94 -1.36 -16.07 0.57
C GLN A 94 -0.90 -17.39 -0.05
N SER A 95 -1.83 -18.24 -0.48
CA SER A 95 -1.51 -19.53 -1.11
C SER A 95 -0.68 -19.37 -2.37
N VAL A 96 -1.03 -18.42 -3.24
CA VAL A 96 -0.26 -18.18 -4.46
C VAL A 96 1.12 -17.60 -4.14
N VAL A 97 1.21 -16.62 -3.25
CA VAL A 97 2.51 -16.03 -2.83
C VAL A 97 3.43 -17.09 -2.19
N MET A 98 2.88 -17.95 -1.35
CA MET A 98 3.63 -19.03 -0.69
C MET A 98 4.06 -20.15 -1.66
N SER A 99 3.44 -20.23 -2.84
CA SER A 99 3.82 -21.18 -3.89
C SER A 99 4.99 -20.71 -4.77
N LEU A 100 5.39 -19.44 -4.67
CA LEU A 100 6.60 -18.95 -5.33
C LEU A 100 7.87 -19.53 -4.70
N GLN A 101 8.97 -19.50 -5.44
CA GLN A 101 10.26 -19.90 -4.92
C GLN A 101 10.65 -19.02 -3.74
N ARG A 102 11.06 -19.66 -2.64
CA ARG A 102 11.45 -18.96 -1.41
C ARG A 102 12.65 -18.07 -1.69
N GLY A 103 12.53 -16.79 -1.34
CA GLY A 103 13.57 -15.79 -1.52
C GLY A 103 12.98 -14.39 -1.62
N LEU A 104 13.83 -13.40 -1.94
CA LEU A 104 13.48 -11.98 -1.96
C LEU A 104 12.18 -11.66 -2.71
N HIS A 105 11.90 -12.32 -3.83
CA HIS A 105 10.71 -12.06 -4.64
C HIS A 105 9.41 -12.50 -3.93
N GLN A 106 9.41 -13.62 -3.22
CA GLN A 106 8.26 -14.06 -2.41
C GLN A 106 7.98 -13.05 -1.30
N ASP A 107 9.02 -12.63 -0.59
CA ASP A 107 8.95 -11.71 0.54
C ASP A 107 8.45 -10.33 0.09
N PHE A 108 9.01 -9.84 -1.01
CA PHE A 108 8.65 -8.58 -1.64
C PHE A 108 7.19 -8.60 -2.11
N SER A 109 6.77 -9.68 -2.76
CA SER A 109 5.39 -9.87 -3.22
C SER A 109 4.40 -9.87 -2.06
N TYR A 110 4.71 -10.59 -0.98
CA TYR A 110 3.87 -10.63 0.21
C TYR A 110 3.69 -9.23 0.82
N ILE A 111 4.80 -8.52 1.03
CA ILE A 111 4.81 -7.22 1.72
C ILE A 111 4.12 -6.15 0.88
N LEU A 112 4.35 -6.12 -0.44
CA LEU A 112 3.69 -5.16 -1.32
C LEU A 112 2.18 -5.38 -1.38
N LEU A 113 1.72 -6.63 -1.45
CA LEU A 113 0.28 -6.94 -1.38
C LEU A 113 -0.34 -6.57 -0.03
N ALA A 114 0.37 -6.82 1.06
CA ALA A 114 -0.14 -6.47 2.38
C ALA A 114 -0.24 -4.95 2.56
N LYS A 115 0.80 -4.21 2.16
CA LYS A 115 0.84 -2.75 2.24
C LYS A 115 -0.16 -2.09 1.29
N SER A 116 -0.37 -2.61 0.08
CA SER A 116 -1.39 -2.05 -0.82
C SER A 116 -2.78 -2.15 -0.21
N ARG A 117 -3.12 -3.26 0.47
CA ARG A 117 -4.40 -3.41 1.18
C ARG A 117 -4.51 -2.49 2.39
N GLU A 118 -3.42 -2.30 3.14
CA GLU A 118 -3.36 -1.32 4.24
C GLU A 118 -3.68 0.09 3.71
N LEU A 119 -3.11 0.49 2.57
CA LEU A 119 -3.38 1.78 1.92
C LEU A 119 -4.83 1.91 1.44
N VAL A 120 -5.43 0.84 0.89
CA VAL A 120 -6.85 0.83 0.50
C VAL A 120 -7.75 1.09 1.70
N ILE A 121 -7.46 0.49 2.86
CA ILE A 121 -8.22 0.73 4.11
C ILE A 121 -8.03 2.17 4.58
N ALA A 122 -6.83 2.72 4.44
CA ALA A 122 -6.51 4.12 4.72
C ALA A 122 -7.07 5.12 3.69
N LYS A 123 -7.74 4.64 2.63
CA LYS A 123 -8.28 5.42 1.50
C LYS A 123 -7.22 6.11 0.63
N ASP A 124 -5.97 5.67 0.69
CA ASP A 124 -4.93 6.10 -0.24
C ASP A 124 -4.87 5.15 -1.44
N PHE A 125 -5.78 5.35 -2.39
CA PHE A 125 -5.86 4.51 -3.59
C PHE A 125 -4.69 4.74 -4.54
N ASN A 126 -4.12 5.96 -4.56
CA ASN A 126 -3.01 6.27 -5.45
C ASN A 126 -1.72 5.54 -5.00
N GLY A 127 -1.43 5.55 -3.70
CA GLY A 127 -0.33 4.78 -3.14
C GLY A 127 -0.50 3.28 -3.39
N ALA A 128 -1.71 2.75 -3.21
CA ALA A 128 -2.00 1.34 -3.48
C ALA A 128 -1.74 0.96 -4.96
N ARG A 129 -2.13 1.80 -5.92
CA ARG A 129 -1.86 1.58 -7.36
C ARG A 129 -0.37 1.56 -7.67
N ILE A 130 0.41 2.46 -7.06
CA ILE A 130 1.87 2.51 -7.25
C ILE A 130 2.51 1.20 -6.76
N LEU A 131 2.16 0.74 -5.56
CA LEU A 131 2.68 -0.52 -5.02
C LEU A 131 2.31 -1.73 -5.90
N LEU A 132 1.06 -1.80 -6.35
CA LEU A 132 0.59 -2.89 -7.23
C LEU A 132 1.29 -2.87 -8.60
N SER A 133 1.50 -1.69 -9.20
CA SER A 133 2.23 -1.56 -10.46
C SER A 133 3.70 -1.98 -10.35
N ALA A 134 4.35 -1.61 -9.24
CA ALA A 134 5.73 -2.00 -8.97
C ALA A 134 5.85 -3.53 -8.81
N LEU A 135 4.88 -4.15 -8.13
CA LEU A 135 4.81 -5.60 -8.00
C LEU A 135 4.57 -6.29 -9.35
N GLU A 136 3.69 -5.73 -10.19
CA GLU A 136 3.42 -6.25 -11.52
C GLU A 136 4.68 -6.21 -12.40
N GLU A 137 5.42 -5.10 -12.37
CA GLU A 137 6.67 -4.93 -13.12
C GLU A 137 7.77 -5.91 -12.63
N ASP A 138 7.89 -6.12 -11.32
CA ASP A 138 8.83 -7.09 -10.75
C ASP A 138 8.45 -8.54 -11.15
N SER A 139 7.16 -8.87 -11.06
CA SER A 139 6.64 -10.20 -11.45
C SER A 139 6.79 -10.49 -12.94
N LYS A 140 6.64 -9.48 -13.81
CA LYS A 140 6.89 -9.61 -15.26
C LYS A 140 8.38 -9.79 -15.60
N ARG A 141 9.28 -9.23 -14.78
CA ARG A 141 10.74 -9.38 -14.96
C ARG A 141 11.24 -10.77 -14.60
N GLU A 142 10.51 -11.51 -13.76
CA GLU A 142 10.84 -12.90 -13.45
C GLU A 142 10.65 -13.81 -14.68
N LYS A 143 11.64 -14.66 -14.94
CA LYS A 143 11.73 -15.52 -16.14
C LYS A 143 10.60 -16.56 -16.26
N GLY A 144 9.73 -16.69 -15.25
CA GLY A 144 8.58 -17.59 -15.24
C GLY A 144 7.24 -16.97 -15.66
N ALA A 145 7.16 -15.66 -15.91
CA ALA A 145 5.90 -14.96 -16.20
C ALA A 145 5.21 -15.40 -17.51
N GLN A 146 5.95 -15.97 -18.45
CA GLN A 146 5.43 -16.35 -19.77
C GLN A 146 4.77 -17.75 -19.79
N SER A 147 4.96 -18.55 -18.74
CA SER A 147 4.35 -19.88 -18.66
C SER A 147 2.98 -19.78 -17.97
N PRO A 148 1.87 -20.18 -18.62
CA PRO A 148 0.52 -20.11 -18.03
C PRO A 148 0.33 -21.05 -16.83
N MET A 149 1.24 -22.00 -16.61
CA MET A 149 1.23 -22.92 -15.47
C MET A 149 2.09 -22.43 -14.29
N SER A 150 2.78 -21.29 -14.43
CA SER A 150 3.64 -20.79 -13.37
C SER A 150 2.83 -20.13 -12.25
N PRO A 151 3.29 -20.22 -10.99
CA PRO A 151 2.68 -19.48 -9.89
C PRO A 151 2.74 -17.97 -10.10
N ILE A 152 3.71 -17.48 -10.90
CA ILE A 152 3.87 -16.07 -11.27
C ILE A 152 2.72 -15.61 -12.18
N TRP A 153 2.27 -16.43 -13.13
CA TRP A 153 1.11 -16.08 -13.97
C TRP A 153 -0.17 -15.95 -13.14
N LYS A 154 -0.36 -16.87 -12.17
CA LYS A 154 -1.48 -16.78 -11.22
C LYS A 154 -1.38 -15.53 -10.36
N LEU A 155 -0.18 -15.18 -9.91
CA LEU A 155 0.08 -13.94 -9.16
C LEU A 155 -0.26 -12.70 -10.00
N LEU A 156 0.16 -12.63 -11.25
CA LEU A 156 -0.16 -11.54 -12.17
C LEU A 156 -1.68 -11.39 -12.37
N LYS A 157 -2.40 -12.51 -12.53
CA LYS A 157 -3.86 -12.49 -12.62
C LYS A 157 -4.50 -11.97 -11.34
N LEU A 158 -4.01 -12.40 -10.17
CA LEU A 158 -4.48 -11.89 -8.88
C LEU A 158 -4.19 -10.39 -8.69
N ILE A 159 -3.01 -9.92 -9.10
CA ILE A 159 -2.67 -8.49 -9.07
C ILE A 159 -3.63 -7.69 -9.94
N SER A 160 -3.99 -8.20 -11.13
CA SER A 160 -4.97 -7.54 -12.00
C SER A 160 -6.36 -7.42 -11.34
N TRP A 161 -6.77 -8.43 -10.57
CA TRP A 161 -8.03 -8.39 -9.83
C TRP A 161 -7.98 -7.42 -8.66
N GLU A 162 -6.88 -7.38 -7.92
CA GLU A 162 -6.66 -6.39 -6.86
C GLU A 162 -6.66 -4.97 -7.45
N PHE A 163 -6.07 -4.75 -8.64
CA PHE A 163 -6.10 -3.45 -9.31
C PHE A 163 -7.53 -3.00 -9.66
N ILE A 164 -8.34 -3.91 -10.20
CA ILE A 164 -9.77 -3.65 -10.48
C ILE A 164 -10.50 -3.33 -9.17
N LEU A 165 -10.25 -4.10 -8.10
CA LEU A 165 -10.86 -3.88 -6.80
C LEU A 165 -10.49 -2.49 -6.23
N VAL A 166 -9.23 -2.07 -6.32
CA VAL A 166 -8.79 -0.73 -5.92
C VAL A 166 -9.53 0.34 -6.70
N ASN A 167 -9.69 0.19 -8.01
CA ASN A 167 -10.43 1.15 -8.84
C ASN A 167 -11.91 1.22 -8.48
N ILE A 168 -12.54 0.09 -8.14
CA ILE A 168 -13.92 0.07 -7.62
C ILE A 168 -13.99 0.81 -6.29
N TRP A 169 -13.04 0.60 -5.39
CA TRP A 169 -13.00 1.32 -4.10
C TRP A 169 -12.77 2.82 -4.26
N ASP A 170 -11.90 3.22 -5.18
CA ASP A 170 -11.65 4.63 -5.53
C ASP A 170 -12.95 5.28 -6.03
N TYR A 171 -13.64 4.60 -6.96
CA TYR A 171 -14.95 5.04 -7.49
C TYR A 171 -16.01 5.18 -6.40
N LEU A 172 -16.12 4.19 -5.50
CA LEU A 172 -17.14 4.19 -4.43
C LEU A 172 -16.87 5.24 -3.34
N ASN A 173 -15.61 5.60 -3.10
CA ASN A 173 -15.23 6.57 -2.07
C ASN A 173 -15.11 8.00 -2.59
N GLN A 174 -15.26 8.24 -3.90
CA GLN A 174 -15.24 9.59 -4.46
C GLN A 174 -16.53 10.36 -4.11
N PRO A 175 -16.42 11.64 -3.70
CA PRO A 175 -17.59 12.50 -3.38
C PRO A 175 -18.38 12.90 -4.67
N PRO A 176 -19.57 13.56 -4.57
CA PRO A 176 -20.76 13.33 -5.41
C PRO A 176 -20.61 13.59 -6.94
N PRO A 177 -21.54 13.08 -7.76
CA PRO A 177 -21.28 12.64 -9.14
C PRO A 177 -21.07 13.81 -10.11
N GLY A 178 -20.04 13.69 -10.95
CA GLY A 178 -19.80 14.60 -12.08
C GLY A 178 -18.35 14.77 -12.55
N GLN A 179 -17.35 14.15 -11.91
CA GLN A 179 -15.93 14.42 -12.21
C GLN A 179 -15.14 13.27 -12.84
N LEU A 180 -15.67 12.06 -12.91
CA LEU A 180 -15.01 11.00 -13.68
C LEU A 180 -15.44 11.07 -15.14
N SER A 181 -14.46 11.03 -16.04
CA SER A 181 -14.72 10.97 -17.47
C SER A 181 -15.52 9.70 -17.76
N GLU A 182 -16.58 9.78 -18.57
CA GLU A 182 -17.36 8.62 -19.01
C GLU A 182 -16.45 7.51 -19.58
N LEU A 183 -15.29 7.88 -20.13
CA LEU A 183 -14.27 6.97 -20.61
C LEU A 183 -13.69 6.06 -19.51
N GLU A 184 -13.42 6.59 -18.32
CA GLU A 184 -12.79 5.85 -17.22
C GLU A 184 -13.78 4.86 -16.58
N THR A 185 -15.05 5.28 -16.48
CA THR A 185 -16.13 4.42 -16.00
C THR A 185 -16.46 3.30 -16.99
N ASN A 186 -16.50 3.59 -18.29
CA ASN A 186 -16.70 2.57 -19.32
C ASN A 186 -15.56 1.55 -19.33
N LYS A 187 -14.31 1.99 -19.21
CA LYS A 187 -13.15 1.10 -19.12
C LYS A 187 -13.22 0.20 -17.88
N LEU A 188 -13.56 0.75 -16.72
CA LEU A 188 -13.73 -0.05 -15.49
C LEU A 188 -14.83 -1.11 -15.66
N VAL A 189 -15.93 -0.76 -16.31
CA VAL A 189 -17.02 -1.71 -16.61
C VAL A 189 -16.56 -2.81 -17.57
N GLU A 190 -15.77 -2.49 -18.59
CA GLU A 190 -15.18 -3.47 -19.50
C GLU A 190 -14.23 -4.42 -18.76
N ASP A 191 -13.34 -3.89 -17.92
CA ASP A 191 -12.40 -4.68 -17.11
C ASP A 191 -13.15 -5.63 -16.15
N CYS A 192 -14.22 -5.15 -15.51
CA CYS A 192 -15.10 -5.97 -14.67
C CYS A 192 -15.79 -7.08 -15.49
N LYS A 193 -16.32 -6.77 -16.67
CA LYS A 193 -16.96 -7.76 -17.56
C LYS A 193 -15.97 -8.81 -18.02
N ALA A 194 -14.74 -8.42 -18.37
CA ALA A 194 -13.68 -9.34 -18.76
C ALA A 194 -13.31 -10.28 -17.61
N CYS A 195 -13.22 -9.76 -16.38
CA CYS A 195 -12.97 -10.55 -15.18
C CYS A 195 -14.07 -11.60 -14.95
N LEU A 196 -15.34 -11.21 -15.03
CA LEU A 196 -16.48 -12.11 -14.86
C LEU A 196 -16.54 -13.19 -15.95
N SER A 197 -16.25 -12.82 -17.20
CA SER A 197 -16.23 -13.75 -18.33
C SER A 197 -15.14 -14.82 -18.16
N CYS A 198 -13.97 -14.44 -17.61
CA CYS A 198 -12.90 -15.37 -17.29
C CYS A 198 -13.27 -16.40 -16.21
N ILE A 199 -14.14 -16.04 -15.26
CA ILE A 199 -14.63 -16.98 -14.24
C ILE A 199 -15.60 -17.98 -14.88
N GLN A 200 -16.52 -17.50 -15.73
CA GLN A 200 -17.50 -18.37 -16.40
C GLN A 200 -16.86 -19.43 -17.32
N LEU A 201 -15.71 -19.11 -17.91
CA LEU A 201 -14.90 -20.06 -18.70
C LEU A 201 -14.09 -21.04 -17.84
N SER A 202 -13.91 -20.77 -16.54
CA SER A 202 -13.19 -21.64 -15.62
C SER A 202 -14.10 -22.72 -14.99
N ASP A 203 -15.41 -22.49 -15.01
CA ASP A 203 -16.46 -23.38 -14.47
C ASP A 203 -17.07 -24.33 -15.52
N GLN A 204 -16.59 -24.31 -16.78
CA GLN A 204 -16.90 -25.29 -17.84
C GLN A 204 -15.72 -26.24 -18.07
#